data_AF-A0AAV9CCE9-F1
#
_entry.id   AF-A0AAV9CCE9-F1
#
_cell.length_a   1.000
_cell.length_b   1.000
_cell.length_c   1.000
_cell.angle_alpha   90.00
_cell.angle_beta   90.00
_cell.angle_gamma   90.00
#
_symmetry.space_group_name_H-M   'P 1'
#
loop_
_entity.id
_entity.type
_entity.pdbx_description
1 polymer ?
#
loop_
_entity_poly.entity_id
_entity_poly.type
_entity_poly.pdbx_seq_one_letter_code
_entity_poly.pdbx_strand_id
1 'polypeptide(L)'
;MAVVECWGCLLRDVSGRFRTMGHNSALCRSKWCSSPDIPSGEHSYLDVLDAKRGTIVRVVIELRFRGEFEMARTRKDYTRLVGLLPEVLVGKVAQRDKDKAGERCMKEKRMHMGPWRKHKYMLVKWLSACVRADEGKAAEGFNAHF
;
A
#
# COMPACT_ATOMS: atom_id res chain seq x y z
N MET A 1 8.55 -0.67 -25.88
CA MET A 1 7.28 -1.43 -25.86
C MET A 1 6.86 -1.52 -24.40
N ALA A 2 5.74 -0.93 -24.00
CA ALA A 2 5.23 -1.14 -22.65
C ALA A 2 4.62 -2.54 -22.62
N VAL A 3 5.23 -3.45 -21.87
CA VAL A 3 4.56 -4.70 -21.49
C VAL A 3 3.34 -4.24 -20.71
N VAL A 4 2.13 -4.46 -21.24
CA VAL A 4 0.91 -4.26 -20.47
C VAL A 4 0.87 -5.39 -19.45
N GLU A 5 1.66 -5.23 -18.40
CA GLU A 5 1.64 -6.15 -17.27
C GLU A 5 0.33 -5.93 -16.55
N CYS A 6 -0.58 -6.90 -16.68
CA CYS A 6 -1.73 -7.00 -15.81
C CYS A 6 -1.21 -6.91 -14.36
N TRP A 7 -1.64 -5.88 -13.63
CA TRP A 7 -1.18 -5.62 -12.27
C TRP A 7 -1.40 -6.84 -11.35
N GLY A 8 -2.54 -7.50 -11.51
CA GLY A 8 -2.84 -8.74 -10.81
C GLY A 8 -1.89 -9.89 -11.17
N CYS A 9 -1.45 -9.99 -12.43
CA CYS A 9 -0.46 -10.99 -12.84
C CYS A 9 0.92 -10.69 -12.23
N LEU A 10 1.35 -9.43 -12.23
CA LEU A 10 2.62 -9.03 -11.61
C LEU A 10 2.62 -9.35 -10.11
N LEU A 11 1.56 -8.99 -9.38
CA LEU A 11 1.46 -9.31 -7.95
C LEU A 11 1.46 -10.82 -7.70
N ARG A 12 0.77 -11.61 -8.52
CA ARG A 12 0.76 -13.09 -8.42
C ARG A 12 2.13 -13.69 -8.72
N ASP A 13 2.84 -13.21 -9.73
CA ASP A 13 4.18 -13.68 -10.06
C ASP A 13 5.14 -13.43 -8.91
N VAL A 14 5.17 -12.21 -8.39
CA VAL A 14 6.03 -11.84 -7.26
C VAL A 14 5.66 -12.64 -6.01
N SER A 15 4.36 -12.78 -5.70
CA SER A 15 3.88 -13.64 -4.60
C SER A 15 4.38 -15.07 -4.76
N GLY A 16 4.31 -15.62 -5.98
CA GLY A 16 4.80 -16.95 -6.32
C GLY A 16 6.28 -17.12 -6.00
N ARG A 17 7.11 -16.15 -6.41
CA ARG A 17 8.56 -16.15 -6.13
C ARG A 17 8.86 -16.12 -4.64
N PHE A 18 8.17 -15.28 -3.87
CA PHE A 18 8.31 -15.26 -2.41
C PHE A 18 7.97 -16.62 -1.77
N ARG A 19 6.92 -17.28 -2.25
CA ARG A 19 6.54 -18.63 -1.78
C ARG A 19 7.57 -19.69 -2.16
N THR A 20 8.14 -19.64 -3.35
CA THR A 20 9.24 -20.53 -3.75
C THR A 20 10.48 -20.36 -2.86
N MET A 21 10.68 -19.16 -2.29
CA MET A 21 11.73 -18.88 -1.31
C MET A 21 11.34 -19.23 0.15
N GLY A 22 10.16 -19.82 0.37
CA GLY A 22 9.70 -20.25 1.70
C GLY A 22 9.00 -19.16 2.53
N HIS A 23 8.68 -18.00 1.95
CA HIS A 23 7.93 -16.96 2.65
C HIS A 23 6.43 -17.18 2.55
N ASN A 24 5.70 -16.90 3.64
CA ASN A 24 4.24 -16.84 3.62
C ASN A 24 3.80 -15.52 2.95
N SER A 25 3.59 -15.54 1.64
CA SER A 25 3.22 -14.38 0.82
C SER A 25 1.90 -14.62 0.10
N ALA A 26 1.01 -13.64 0.14
CA ALA A 26 -0.25 -13.68 -0.58
C ALA A 26 -0.57 -12.33 -1.26
N LEU A 27 -1.34 -12.40 -2.33
CA LEU A 27 -2.10 -11.24 -2.82
C LEU A 27 -3.18 -10.90 -1.78
N CYS A 28 -3.21 -9.66 -1.33
CA CYS A 28 -4.21 -9.12 -0.42
C CYS A 28 -4.98 -8.02 -1.15
N ARG A 29 -6.32 -8.17 -1.21
CA ARG A 29 -7.23 -7.16 -1.76
C ARG A 29 -8.03 -6.55 -0.62
N SER A 30 -7.80 -5.28 -0.33
CA SER A 30 -8.60 -4.51 0.61
C SER A 30 -9.73 -3.80 -0.11
N LYS A 31 -10.87 -3.67 0.56
CA LYS A 31 -12.00 -2.84 0.14
C LYS A 31 -12.49 -2.05 1.35
N TRP A 32 -12.81 -0.78 1.15
CA TRP A 32 -13.30 0.08 2.23
C TRP A 32 -14.44 0.98 1.76
N CYS A 33 -15.37 1.22 2.68
CA CYS A 33 -16.46 2.17 2.47
C CYS A 33 -15.97 3.61 2.65
N SER A 34 -16.74 4.55 2.09
CA SER A 34 -16.46 5.97 2.28
C SER A 34 -16.73 6.41 3.72
N SER A 35 -15.95 7.38 4.18
CA SER A 35 -16.18 8.18 5.39
C SER A 35 -16.05 9.66 5.02
N PRO A 36 -16.38 10.62 5.90
CA PRO A 36 -16.34 12.06 5.58
C PRO A 36 -15.02 12.54 4.95
N ASP A 37 -13.88 11.94 5.33
CA ASP A 37 -12.55 12.36 4.87
C ASP A 37 -11.88 11.40 3.87
N ILE A 38 -12.47 10.22 3.64
CA ILE A 38 -11.86 9.10 2.90
C ILE A 38 -12.91 8.57 1.94
N PRO A 39 -12.74 8.71 0.61
CA PRO A 39 -13.64 8.08 -0.34
C PRO A 39 -13.49 6.56 -0.28
N SER A 40 -14.56 5.85 -0.66
CA SER A 40 -14.51 4.39 -0.82
C SER A 40 -13.46 4.00 -1.87
N GLY A 41 -12.98 2.77 -1.77
CA GLY A 41 -12.00 2.27 -2.71
C GLY A 41 -11.66 0.81 -2.48
N GLU A 42 -10.81 0.32 -3.37
CA GLU A 42 -10.19 -0.98 -3.25
C GLU A 42 -8.75 -0.91 -3.70
N HIS A 43 -7.91 -1.79 -3.13
CA HIS A 43 -6.51 -1.87 -3.50
C HIS A 43 -6.01 -3.30 -3.44
N SER A 44 -5.07 -3.64 -4.31
CA SER A 44 -4.37 -4.94 -4.29
C SER A 44 -2.88 -4.72 -4.08
N TYR A 45 -2.33 -5.44 -3.12
CA TYR A 45 -0.92 -5.39 -2.72
C TYR A 45 -0.45 -6.77 -2.28
N LEU A 46 0.86 -6.89 -2.03
CA LEU A 46 1.48 -8.10 -1.52
C LEU A 46 1.54 -8.04 0.01
N ASP A 47 1.07 -9.11 0.64
CA ASP A 47 1.06 -9.26 2.09
C ASP A 47 1.91 -10.45 2.50
N VAL A 48 2.99 -10.19 3.23
CA VAL A 48 3.95 -11.20 3.68
C VAL A 48 3.88 -11.32 5.20
N LEU A 49 3.68 -12.53 5.69
CA LEU A 49 3.71 -12.85 7.11
C LEU A 49 5.12 -13.37 7.44
N ASP A 50 5.86 -12.60 8.23
CA ASP A 50 7.21 -12.92 8.67
C ASP A 50 7.16 -13.39 10.13
N ALA A 51 7.29 -14.71 10.33
CA ALA A 51 7.32 -15.32 11.65
C ALA A 51 8.74 -15.25 12.22
N LYS A 52 9.01 -14.24 13.06
CA LYS A 52 10.30 -14.08 13.74
C LYS A 52 10.14 -14.27 15.23
N ARG A 53 10.91 -15.21 15.81
CA ARG A 53 11.00 -15.44 17.26
C ARG A 53 9.63 -15.57 17.95
N GLY A 54 8.71 -16.31 17.33
CA GLY A 54 7.36 -16.55 17.86
C GLY A 54 6.36 -15.39 17.67
N THR A 55 6.78 -14.28 17.06
CA THR A 55 5.89 -13.17 16.69
C THR A 55 5.67 -13.14 15.19
N ILE A 56 4.41 -13.07 14.75
CA ILE A 56 4.06 -12.86 13.35
C ILE A 56 4.07 -11.37 13.07
N VAL A 57 4.93 -10.94 12.16
CA VAL A 57 5.00 -9.55 11.69
C VAL A 57 4.43 -9.47 10.29
N ARG A 58 3.40 -8.64 10.12
CA ARG A 58 2.79 -8.35 8.82
C ARG A 58 3.60 -7.30 8.06
N VAL A 59 4.07 -7.65 6.87
CA VAL A 59 4.83 -6.78 5.96
C VAL A 59 4.01 -6.55 4.70
N VAL A 60 3.79 -5.28 4.37
CA VAL A 60 3.11 -4.85 3.15
C VAL A 60 4.14 -4.45 2.11
N ILE A 61 3.97 -4.98 0.89
CA ILE A 61 4.80 -4.67 -0.27
C ILE A 61 3.93 -4.02 -1.36
N GLU A 62 4.26 -2.78 -1.72
CA GLU A 62 3.66 -2.02 -2.81
C GLU A 62 4.64 -1.94 -3.98
N LEU A 63 4.34 -2.56 -5.12
CA LEU A 63 5.28 -2.61 -6.25
C LEU A 63 5.29 -1.36 -7.15
N ARG A 64 4.30 -0.46 -6.99
CA ARG A 64 4.19 0.80 -7.77
C ARG A 64 3.98 2.00 -6.86
N PHE A 65 4.71 2.04 -5.75
CA PHE A 65 4.51 3.04 -4.71
C PHE A 65 4.71 4.46 -5.24
N ARG A 66 5.81 4.73 -5.96
CA ARG A 66 6.07 6.04 -6.55
C ARG A 66 4.94 6.50 -7.48
N GLY A 67 4.46 5.60 -8.34
CA GLY A 67 3.40 5.87 -9.31
C GLY A 67 2.10 6.37 -8.67
N GLU A 68 1.81 6.01 -7.41
CA GLU A 68 0.64 6.53 -6.68
C GLU A 68 0.74 8.03 -6.38
N PHE A 69 1.95 8.59 -6.37
CA PHE A 69 2.20 9.99 -6.08
C PHE A 69 2.41 10.83 -7.35
N GLU A 70 2.62 10.20 -8.51
CA GLU A 70 2.74 10.89 -9.78
C GLU A 70 1.44 11.64 -10.15
N MET A 71 1.57 12.80 -10.80
CA MET A 71 0.43 13.57 -11.31
C MET A 71 0.68 13.95 -12.75
N ALA A 72 -0.39 13.99 -13.55
CA ALA A 72 -0.32 14.47 -14.94
C ALA A 72 0.14 15.93 -15.05
N ARG A 73 -0.13 16.77 -14.03
CA ARG A 73 0.30 18.18 -13.98
C ARG A 73 0.89 18.50 -12.62
N THR A 74 2.20 18.72 -12.55
CA THR A 74 2.93 19.01 -11.31
C THR A 74 3.96 20.11 -11.52
N ARG A 75 4.26 20.87 -10.46
CA ARG A 75 5.41 21.80 -10.45
C ARG A 75 6.70 20.99 -10.37
N LYS A 76 7.77 21.48 -11.00
CA LYS A 76 9.09 20.81 -11.04
C LYS A 76 9.56 20.33 -9.66
N ASP A 77 9.33 21.11 -8.62
CA ASP A 77 9.73 20.78 -7.24
C ASP A 77 8.98 19.57 -6.68
N TYR A 78 7.71 19.39 -7.03
CA TYR A 78 6.93 18.23 -6.62
C TYR A 78 7.37 16.97 -7.37
N THR A 79 7.61 17.08 -8.68
CA THR A 79 8.19 15.98 -9.46
C THR A 79 9.54 15.52 -8.89
N ARG A 80 10.38 16.45 -8.43
CA ARG A 80 11.63 16.12 -7.73
C ARG A 80 11.37 15.34 -6.43
N LEU A 81 10.42 15.78 -5.61
CA LEU A 81 10.06 15.09 -4.36
C LEU A 81 9.52 13.67 -4.62
N VAL A 82 8.65 13.48 -5.61
CA VAL A 82 8.15 12.15 -6.01
C VAL A 82 9.28 11.27 -6.53
N GLY A 83 10.24 11.85 -7.27
CA GLY A 83 11.45 11.14 -7.71
C GLY A 83 12.32 10.59 -6.58
N LEU A 84 12.22 11.14 -5.36
CA LEU A 84 12.90 10.62 -4.17
C LEU A 84 12.19 9.42 -3.53
N LEU A 85 10.93 9.15 -3.89
CA LEU A 85 10.19 8.01 -3.38
C LEU A 85 10.73 6.72 -4.01
N PRO A 86 10.75 5.60 -3.27
CA PRO A 86 11.11 4.31 -3.84
C PRO A 86 10.03 3.82 -4.81
N GLU A 87 10.44 3.09 -5.85
CA GLU A 87 9.50 2.45 -6.78
C GLU A 87 8.67 1.37 -6.07
N VAL A 88 9.35 0.57 -5.25
CA VAL A 88 8.76 -0.48 -4.42
C VAL A 88 8.86 -0.07 -2.96
N LEU A 89 7.73 -0.05 -2.25
CA LEU A 89 7.71 0.17 -0.81
C LEU A 89 7.51 -1.14 -0.08
N VAL A 90 8.47 -1.49 0.78
CA VAL A 90 8.38 -2.60 1.72
C VAL A 90 8.29 -2.02 3.12
N GLY A 91 7.22 -2.30 3.85
CA GLY A 91 7.03 -1.71 5.17
C GLY A 91 6.10 -2.49 6.07
N LYS A 92 6.48 -2.59 7.35
CA LYS A 92 5.58 -3.05 8.42
C LYS A 92 4.43 -2.06 8.56
N VAL A 93 3.23 -2.56 8.75
CA VAL A 93 2.04 -1.70 8.81
C VAL A 93 2.11 -0.70 9.99
N ALA A 94 2.78 -1.07 11.07
CA ALA A 94 2.90 -0.26 12.30
C ALA A 94 3.98 0.86 12.26
N GLN A 95 4.86 0.95 11.25
CA GLN A 95 6.01 1.88 11.24
C GLN A 95 5.99 2.85 10.05
N ARG A 96 4.93 3.66 9.92
CA ARG A 96 4.70 4.49 8.71
C ARG A 96 4.67 6.00 8.96
N ASP A 97 5.71 6.53 9.60
CA ASP A 97 5.87 7.97 9.82
C ASP A 97 6.24 8.77 8.56
N LYS A 98 6.76 8.11 7.51
CA LYS A 98 7.13 8.76 6.24
C LYS A 98 5.93 9.41 5.54
N ASP A 99 4.76 8.78 5.64
CA ASP A 99 3.51 9.29 5.05
C ASP A 99 3.09 10.59 5.76
N LYS A 100 3.28 10.67 7.08
CA LYS A 100 2.99 11.88 7.87
C LYS A 100 3.92 13.04 7.50
N ALA A 101 5.20 12.75 7.26
CA ALA A 101 6.18 13.76 6.84
C ALA A 101 5.82 14.34 5.46
N GLY A 102 5.42 13.50 4.50
CA GLY A 102 4.92 13.92 3.20
C GLY A 102 3.65 14.78 3.31
N GLU A 103 2.71 14.35 4.17
CA GLU A 103 1.48 15.10 4.43
C GLU A 103 1.77 16.50 5.00
N ARG A 104 2.69 16.61 5.97
CA ARG A 104 3.08 17.89 6.57
C ARG A 104 3.68 18.87 5.54
N CYS A 105 4.63 18.41 4.73
CA CYS A 105 5.29 19.23 3.70
C CYS A 105 4.27 19.83 2.69
N MET A 106 3.28 19.02 2.28
CA MET A 106 2.26 19.45 1.33
C MET A 106 1.27 20.46 1.94
N LYS A 107 0.93 20.29 3.22
CA LYS A 107 0.12 21.27 3.99
C LYS A 107 0.85 22.61 4.11
N GLU A 108 2.13 22.58 4.49
CA GLU A 108 2.97 23.78 4.59
C GLU A 108 3.07 24.53 3.26
N LYS A 109 3.13 23.81 2.14
CA LYS A 109 3.18 24.38 0.78
C LYS A 109 1.81 24.71 0.17
N ARG A 110 0.71 24.59 0.94
CA ARG A 110 -0.69 24.82 0.49
C ARG A 110 -1.05 24.07 -0.80
N MET A 111 -0.55 22.84 -0.96
CA MET A 111 -0.83 22.01 -2.13
C MET A 111 -2.08 21.15 -1.91
N HIS A 112 -2.94 21.04 -2.93
CA HIS A 112 -4.09 20.14 -2.87
C HIS A 112 -3.61 18.69 -2.69
N MET A 113 -4.22 18.00 -1.71
CA MET A 113 -3.84 16.66 -1.32
C MET A 113 -4.94 15.66 -1.67
N GLY A 114 -4.67 14.85 -2.68
CA GLY A 114 -5.50 13.70 -3.00
C GLY A 114 -5.59 12.75 -1.79
N PRO A 115 -6.72 12.04 -1.60
CA PRO A 115 -6.90 11.14 -0.46
C PRO A 115 -5.76 10.14 -0.27
N TRP A 116 -5.23 9.55 -1.34
CA TRP A 116 -4.09 8.61 -1.34
C TRP A 116 -2.75 9.17 -0.85
N ARG A 117 -2.70 10.47 -0.50
CA ARG A 117 -1.53 11.12 0.10
C ARG A 117 -1.72 11.45 1.57
N LYS A 118 -2.92 11.21 2.11
CA LYS A 118 -3.22 11.37 3.53
C LYS A 118 -2.83 10.10 4.26
N HIS A 119 -2.19 10.23 5.41
CA HIS A 119 -1.78 9.08 6.22
C HIS A 119 -2.98 8.18 6.58
N LYS A 120 -4.12 8.77 6.96
CA LYS A 120 -5.33 8.03 7.33
C LYS A 120 -5.88 7.18 6.16
N TYR A 121 -5.81 7.67 4.93
CA TYR A 121 -6.22 6.91 3.75
C TYR A 121 -5.32 5.70 3.54
N MET A 122 -4.00 5.88 3.63
CA MET A 122 -3.03 4.79 3.46
C MET A 122 -3.17 3.73 4.56
N LEU A 123 -3.48 4.13 5.79
CA LEU A 123 -3.81 3.20 6.86
C LEU A 123 -5.04 2.37 6.50
N VAL A 124 -6.16 2.99 6.12
CA VAL A 124 -7.39 2.27 5.72
C VAL A 124 -7.11 1.34 4.54
N LYS A 125 -6.40 1.82 3.52
CA LYS A 125 -5.97 1.06 2.33
C LYS A 125 -5.28 -0.26 2.69
N TRP A 126 -4.44 -0.31 3.74
CA TRP A 126 -3.69 -1.51 4.13
C TRP A 126 -4.25 -2.27 5.34
N LEU A 127 -5.00 -1.60 6.20
CA LEU A 127 -5.53 -2.18 7.45
C LEU A 127 -6.98 -2.63 7.33
N SER A 128 -7.74 -2.14 6.34
CA SER A 128 -9.07 -2.68 6.08
C SER A 128 -9.03 -4.18 5.84
N ALA A 129 -10.09 -4.86 6.25
CA ALA A 129 -10.29 -6.28 6.03
C ALA A 129 -9.90 -6.63 4.60
N CYS A 130 -8.98 -7.59 4.47
CA CYS A 130 -8.45 -7.99 3.18
C CYS A 130 -8.61 -9.48 2.98
N VAL A 131 -8.92 -9.84 1.75
CA VAL A 131 -8.93 -11.24 1.33
C VAL A 131 -7.53 -11.60 0.87
N ARG A 132 -6.87 -12.50 1.60
CA ARG A 132 -5.63 -13.14 1.18
C ARG A 132 -5.97 -14.28 0.23
N ALA A 133 -5.52 -14.21 -1.03
CA ALA A 133 -5.86 -15.18 -2.07
C ALA A 133 -5.17 -16.56 -1.91
N ASP A 134 -4.75 -16.92 -0.69
CA ASP A 134 -3.98 -18.13 -0.37
C ASP A 134 -4.54 -18.91 0.82
N GLU A 135 -5.63 -18.43 1.43
CA GLU A 135 -6.33 -19.12 2.51
C GLU A 135 -7.79 -19.25 2.11
N GLY A 136 -8.28 -20.47 1.95
CA GLY A 136 -9.68 -20.77 1.64
C GLY A 136 -10.69 -20.38 2.73
N LYS A 137 -10.35 -19.44 3.62
CA LYS A 137 -11.24 -18.84 4.61
C LYS A 137 -10.84 -17.38 4.78
N ALA A 138 -11.81 -16.48 4.60
CA ALA A 138 -11.62 -15.06 4.85
C ALA A 138 -11.04 -14.84 6.25
N ALA A 139 -9.88 -14.17 6.33
CA ALA A 139 -9.38 -13.68 7.60
C ALA A 139 -10.43 -12.72 8.17
N GLU A 140 -11.00 -13.09 9.33
CA GLU A 140 -11.98 -12.27 10.03
C GLU A 140 -11.40 -10.87 10.25
N GLY A 141 -12.17 -9.89 9.79
CA GLY A 141 -11.73 -8.52 9.69
C GLY A 141 -11.30 -7.97 11.05
N PHE A 142 -10.09 -7.45 11.11
CA PHE A 142 -9.70 -6.55 12.19
C PHE A 142 -10.49 -5.24 11.98
N ASN A 143 -11.56 -5.08 12.74
CA ASN A 143 -12.35 -3.86 12.79
C ASN A 143 -11.53 -2.77 13.49
N ALA A 144 -10.75 -2.01 12.72
CA ALA A 144 -10.14 -0.78 13.21
C ALA A 144 -11.23 0.29 13.26
N HIS A 145 -11.90 0.42 14.40
CA HIS A 145 -12.59 1.65 14.76
C HIS A 145 -11.52 2.74 14.98
N PHE A 146 -11.50 3.74 14.11
CA PHE A 146 -10.80 5.01 14.30
C PHE A 146 -11.78 6.06 14.81
#